data_AF-A0A498P6H3-F1
#
_entry.id   AF-A0A498P6H3-F1
#
_cell.length_a   1.000
_cell.length_b   1.000
_cell.length_c   1.000
_cell.angle_alpha   90.00
_cell.angle_beta   90.00
_cell.angle_gamma   90.00
#
_symmetry.space_group_name_H-M   'P 1'
#
loop_
_entity.id
_entity.type
_entity.pdbx_description
1 polymer ?
#
loop_
_entity_poly.entity_id
_entity_poly.type
_entity_poly.pdbx_seq_one_letter_code
_entity_poly.pdbx_strand_id
1 'polypeptide(L)'
;MQEASGGSSSGNSVLHSVDANPYVLSVTASHFQGDTRYKIYSRGYQCTCNALMFLAVHNERNDLQSFELDRILQRGDAVYTSVKRTLQSKRQFVANFLNFDELPSTVKTNSACYNILKHAQRVGFLKDSPVLGEYENLENTLQCLRADVSDALLLCGTTCIAVFRDRSGRFGYFDSHCRSAYGMPEEESTVNNAGLLKSHNSVSKIRFNNHLRLPLIEPRQIMIKPT
;
A
#
# COMPACT_ATOMS: atom_id res chain seq x y z
N MET A 1 16.28 -26.03 62.16
CA MET A 1 15.32 -26.33 61.08
C MET A 1 15.30 -25.11 60.18
N GLN A 2 16.14 -25.03 59.15
CA GLN A 2 16.13 -25.67 57.82
C GLN A 2 15.56 -24.69 56.76
N GLU A 3 16.33 -24.56 55.68
CA GLU A 3 16.22 -23.58 54.59
C GLU A 3 15.14 -23.87 53.53
N ALA A 4 14.92 -22.85 52.67
CA ALA A 4 14.48 -22.89 51.26
C ALA A 4 13.02 -23.39 51.00
N SER A 5 12.24 -22.95 50.01
CA SER A 5 12.48 -22.48 48.63
C SER A 5 11.22 -21.71 48.17
N GLY A 6 11.30 -20.68 47.33
CA GLY A 6 11.18 -20.85 45.87
C GLY A 6 9.72 -20.99 45.40
N GLY A 7 9.08 -19.90 45.00
CA GLY A 7 7.75 -19.90 44.39
C GLY A 7 7.63 -18.81 43.33
N SER A 8 7.88 -19.20 42.07
CA SER A 8 7.77 -18.35 40.88
C SER A 8 6.33 -17.84 40.70
N SER A 9 6.15 -16.53 40.65
CA SER A 9 4.91 -15.92 40.16
C SER A 9 4.83 -16.15 38.64
N SER A 10 4.06 -17.15 38.25
CA SER A 10 3.63 -17.31 36.86
C SER A 10 2.67 -16.17 36.54
N GLY A 11 3.23 -15.06 36.05
CA GLY A 11 2.46 -14.03 35.39
C GLY A 11 1.86 -14.62 34.12
N ASN A 12 0.58 -15.00 34.19
CA ASN A 12 -0.23 -15.20 33.00
C ASN A 12 -0.21 -13.89 32.22
N SER A 13 0.65 -13.81 31.20
CA SER A 13 0.52 -12.82 30.14
C SER A 13 -0.75 -13.16 29.38
N VAL A 14 -1.84 -12.56 29.83
CA VAL A 14 -3.08 -12.47 29.07
C VAL A 14 -2.72 -11.75 27.78
N LEU A 15 -2.50 -12.53 26.71
CA LEU A 15 -2.56 -12.07 25.34
C LEU A 15 -3.92 -11.38 25.20
N HIS A 16 -3.92 -10.05 25.28
CA HIS A 16 -5.07 -9.25 24.88
C HIS A 16 -5.38 -9.61 23.44
N SER A 17 -6.40 -10.45 23.25
CA SER A 17 -7.04 -10.66 21.97
C SER A 17 -7.60 -9.32 21.54
N VAL A 18 -6.88 -8.67 20.63
CA VAL A 18 -7.22 -7.35 20.11
C VAL A 18 -8.53 -7.49 19.35
N ASP A 19 -9.57 -6.79 19.82
CA ASP A 19 -10.90 -6.79 19.21
C ASP A 19 -10.81 -6.43 17.72
N ALA A 20 -10.96 -7.43 16.86
CA ALA A 20 -11.08 -7.23 15.43
C ALA A 20 -12.36 -6.45 15.16
N ASN A 21 -12.25 -5.26 14.57
CA ASN A 21 -13.42 -4.52 14.11
C ASN A 21 -14.13 -5.37 13.04
N PRO A 22 -15.35 -5.88 13.28
CA PRO A 22 -16.01 -6.85 12.40
C PRO A 22 -16.36 -6.27 11.01
N TYR A 23 -16.20 -4.95 10.83
CA TYR A 23 -16.46 -4.24 9.58
C TYR A 23 -15.20 -3.94 8.76
N VAL A 24 -14.04 -4.47 9.16
CA VAL A 24 -12.77 -4.27 8.45
C VAL A 24 -12.23 -5.62 8.01
N LEU A 25 -12.23 -5.87 6.70
CA LEU A 25 -11.49 -7.00 6.15
C LEU A 25 -10.02 -6.60 6.08
N SER A 26 -9.15 -7.41 6.68
CA SER A 26 -7.71 -7.17 6.70
C SER A 26 -6.97 -8.43 6.26
N VAL A 27 -6.03 -8.27 5.34
CA VAL A 27 -5.11 -9.34 4.91
C VAL A 27 -3.69 -8.81 5.00
N THR A 28 -2.80 -9.60 5.59
CA THR A 28 -1.38 -9.25 5.76
C THR A 28 -0.49 -10.16 4.92
N ALA A 29 0.52 -9.58 4.26
CA ALA A 29 1.63 -10.32 3.69
C ALA A 29 2.52 -10.93 4.80
N SER A 30 3.37 -11.90 4.44
CA SER A 30 4.34 -12.50 5.37
C SER A 30 5.58 -11.62 5.60
N HIS A 31 5.70 -10.50 4.89
CA HIS A 31 6.87 -9.62 4.90
C HIS A 31 6.60 -8.34 4.15
N PHE A 32 7.34 -7.28 4.46
CA PHE A 32 7.17 -5.95 3.87
C PHE A 32 8.33 -5.56 2.97
N GLN A 33 8.22 -4.42 2.28
CA GLN A 33 9.19 -3.98 1.27
C GLN A 33 10.63 -3.74 1.79
N GLY A 34 10.79 -3.55 3.10
CA GLY A 34 12.08 -3.35 3.76
C GLY A 34 12.72 -4.65 4.28
N ASP A 35 12.05 -5.79 4.12
CA ASP A 35 12.58 -7.09 4.54
C ASP A 35 13.93 -7.41 3.87
N THR A 36 14.80 -8.09 4.64
CA THR A 36 16.16 -8.42 4.21
C THR A 36 16.25 -9.34 2.98
N ARG A 37 15.14 -9.97 2.58
CA ARG A 37 15.05 -10.73 1.34
C ARG A 37 15.19 -9.87 0.09
N TYR A 38 14.83 -8.59 0.15
CA TYR A 38 15.03 -7.66 -0.95
C TYR A 38 16.48 -7.22 -0.99
N LYS A 39 17.04 -6.95 -2.18
CA LYS A 39 18.43 -6.49 -2.30
C LYS A 39 18.56 -5.06 -1.80
N ILE A 40 19.70 -4.69 -1.21
CA ILE A 40 20.00 -3.30 -0.78
C ILE A 40 19.74 -2.29 -1.91
N TYR A 41 19.93 -2.70 -3.16
CA TYR A 41 19.67 -1.89 -4.35
C TYR A 41 18.23 -1.35 -4.44
N SER A 42 17.24 -2.07 -3.91
CA SER A 42 15.81 -1.77 -4.02
C SER A 42 15.05 -1.73 -2.70
N ARG A 43 15.51 -2.47 -1.68
CA ARG A 43 14.90 -2.61 -0.36
C ARG A 43 14.51 -1.26 0.24
N GLY A 44 13.24 -1.13 0.63
CA GLY A 44 12.67 0.07 1.24
C GLY A 44 12.20 1.15 0.27
N TYR A 45 12.53 1.07 -1.03
CA TYR A 45 12.27 2.13 -2.01
C TYR A 45 11.20 1.78 -3.05
N GLN A 46 10.76 0.52 -3.08
CA GLN A 46 9.91 -0.04 -4.14
C GLN A 46 8.40 0.19 -3.94
N CYS A 47 7.98 1.08 -3.02
CA CYS A 47 6.58 1.29 -2.64
C CYS A 47 5.67 1.67 -3.82
N THR A 48 6.10 2.58 -4.70
CA THR A 48 5.31 3.01 -5.86
C THR A 48 5.07 1.88 -6.85
N CYS A 49 6.07 1.02 -7.08
CA CYS A 49 5.94 -0.14 -7.94
C CYS A 49 5.14 -1.27 -7.28
N ASN A 50 5.26 -1.47 -5.96
CA ASN A 50 4.41 -2.40 -5.20
C ASN A 50 2.94 -2.00 -5.29
N ALA A 51 2.63 -0.73 -5.06
CA ALA A 51 1.28 -0.19 -5.13
C ALA A 51 0.69 -0.29 -6.55
N LEU A 52 1.49 -0.01 -7.59
CA LEU A 52 1.08 -0.19 -8.98
C LEU A 52 0.79 -1.67 -9.32
N MET A 53 1.67 -2.58 -8.90
CA MET A 53 1.48 -4.02 -9.08
C MET A 53 0.22 -4.51 -8.34
N PHE A 54 -0.02 -4.01 -7.14
CA PHE A 54 -1.23 -4.32 -6.38
C PHE A 54 -2.48 -3.96 -7.18
N LEU A 55 -2.59 -2.74 -7.72
CA LEU A 55 -3.76 -2.31 -8.50
C LEU A 55 -3.97 -3.17 -9.74
N ALA A 56 -2.90 -3.54 -10.44
CA ALA A 56 -3.00 -4.43 -11.61
C ALA A 56 -3.57 -5.80 -11.24
N VAL A 57 -3.08 -6.41 -10.14
CA VAL A 57 -3.56 -7.71 -9.66
C VAL A 57 -4.97 -7.61 -9.05
N HIS A 58 -5.28 -6.51 -8.35
CA HIS A 58 -6.61 -6.27 -7.78
C HIS A 58 -7.69 -6.15 -8.87
N ASN A 59 -7.36 -5.60 -10.04
CA ASN A 59 -8.30 -5.57 -11.16
C ASN A 59 -8.70 -6.98 -11.64
N GLU A 60 -7.82 -7.97 -11.45
CA GLU A 60 -8.07 -9.37 -11.84
C GLU A 60 -8.94 -10.11 -10.82
N ARG A 61 -8.83 -9.77 -9.52
CA ARG A 61 -9.37 -10.56 -8.40
C ARG A 61 -9.76 -9.67 -7.22
N ASN A 62 -10.91 -9.96 -6.62
CA ASN A 62 -11.40 -9.19 -5.47
C ASN A 62 -10.83 -9.66 -4.12
N ASP A 63 -10.51 -10.94 -3.98
CA ASP A 63 -10.17 -11.56 -2.70
C ASP A 63 -8.70 -12.00 -2.68
N LEU A 64 -7.81 -11.06 -2.34
CA LEU A 64 -6.38 -11.34 -2.27
C LEU A 64 -6.01 -12.01 -0.94
N GLN A 65 -5.25 -13.09 -1.02
CA GLN A 65 -4.71 -13.79 0.14
C GLN A 65 -3.26 -13.37 0.45
N SER A 66 -2.78 -13.72 1.64
CA SER A 66 -1.43 -13.36 2.13
C SER A 66 -0.32 -13.69 1.12
N PHE A 67 -0.32 -14.89 0.54
CA PHE A 67 0.68 -15.30 -0.44
C PHE A 67 0.60 -14.51 -1.76
N GLU A 68 -0.57 -13.96 -2.11
CA GLU A 68 -0.72 -13.10 -3.28
C GLU A 68 -0.12 -11.72 -3.01
N LEU A 69 -0.28 -11.20 -1.78
CA LEU A 69 0.39 -9.98 -1.34
C LEU A 69 1.92 -10.17 -1.36
N ASP A 70 2.42 -11.32 -0.93
CA ASP A 70 3.86 -11.66 -1.03
C ASP A 70 4.35 -11.62 -2.48
N ARG A 71 3.58 -12.19 -3.41
CA ARG A 71 3.91 -12.15 -4.85
C ARG A 71 3.85 -10.75 -5.42
N ILE A 72 2.90 -9.93 -4.99
CA ILE A 72 2.78 -8.52 -5.38
C ILE A 72 4.03 -7.76 -4.96
N LEU A 73 4.51 -7.94 -3.73
CA LEU A 73 5.73 -7.29 -3.24
C LEU A 73 6.98 -7.74 -4.02
N GLN A 74 7.12 -9.04 -4.29
CA GLN A 74 8.23 -9.56 -5.09
C GLN A 74 8.25 -9.01 -6.51
N ARG A 75 7.07 -8.89 -7.14
CA ARG A 75 6.96 -8.37 -8.50
C ARG A 75 7.12 -6.86 -8.55
N GLY A 76 6.60 -6.14 -7.55
CA GLY A 76 6.80 -4.71 -7.42
C GLY A 76 8.29 -4.37 -7.25
N ASP A 77 9.04 -5.15 -6.47
CA ASP A 77 10.51 -5.05 -6.37
C ASP A 77 11.21 -5.27 -7.73
N ALA A 78 10.78 -6.28 -8.48
CA ALA A 78 11.31 -6.55 -9.81
C ALA A 78 11.02 -5.40 -10.80
N VAL A 79 9.80 -4.84 -10.76
CA VAL A 79 9.41 -3.67 -11.56
C VAL A 79 10.26 -2.46 -11.18
N TYR A 80 10.39 -2.15 -9.89
CA TYR A 80 11.23 -1.06 -9.41
C TYR A 80 12.68 -1.21 -9.89
N THR A 81 13.26 -2.40 -9.73
CA THR A 81 14.64 -2.68 -10.14
C THR A 81 14.84 -2.46 -11.64
N SER A 82 13.86 -2.86 -12.46
CA SER A 82 13.87 -2.65 -13.91
C SER A 82 13.77 -1.16 -14.28
N VAL A 83 12.85 -0.43 -13.65
CA VAL A 83 12.65 1.01 -13.84
C VAL A 83 13.89 1.78 -13.44
N LYS A 84 14.42 1.54 -12.23
CA LYS A 84 15.63 2.16 -11.72
C LYS A 84 16.82 1.95 -12.66
N ARG A 85 17.04 0.72 -13.13
CA ARG A 85 18.11 0.42 -14.10
C ARG A 85 17.92 1.18 -15.42
N THR A 86 16.69 1.30 -15.90
CA THR A 86 16.36 2.02 -17.14
C THR A 86 16.59 3.52 -16.98
N LEU A 87 16.20 4.10 -15.85
CA LEU A 87 16.46 5.51 -15.55
C LEU A 87 17.96 5.77 -15.43
N GLN A 88 18.70 4.87 -14.78
CA GLN A 88 20.16 4.98 -14.66
C GLN A 88 20.86 4.91 -16.02
N SER A 89 20.47 3.97 -16.90
CA SER A 89 21.06 3.85 -18.23
C SER A 89 20.77 5.06 -19.12
N LYS A 90 19.60 5.70 -18.94
CA LYS A 90 19.21 6.94 -19.61
C LYS A 90 19.76 8.22 -18.95
N ARG A 91 20.49 8.10 -17.84
CA ARG A 91 20.94 9.25 -17.01
C ARG A 91 19.78 10.14 -16.53
N GLN A 92 18.61 9.53 -16.31
CA GLN A 92 17.38 10.16 -15.82
C GLN A 92 17.07 9.79 -14.36
N PHE A 93 17.89 8.95 -13.72
CA PHE A 93 17.69 8.56 -12.33
C PHE A 93 18.05 9.71 -11.38
N VAL A 94 17.06 10.21 -10.65
CA VAL A 94 17.22 11.34 -9.73
C VAL A 94 17.35 10.89 -8.28
N ALA A 95 16.46 10.03 -7.81
CA ALA A 95 16.41 9.58 -6.42
C ALA A 95 15.89 8.14 -6.31
N ASN A 96 16.13 7.49 -5.17
CA ASN A 96 15.64 6.13 -4.93
C ASN A 96 14.11 6.06 -4.84
N PHE A 97 13.46 7.06 -4.25
CA PHE A 97 12.00 7.10 -4.21
C PHE A 97 11.47 7.65 -5.54
N LEU A 98 10.93 6.76 -6.37
CA LEU A 98 10.40 7.12 -7.68
C LEU A 98 9.16 8.00 -7.53
N ASN A 99 9.07 9.04 -8.35
CA ASN A 99 7.84 9.79 -8.58
C ASN A 99 6.93 9.06 -9.60
N PHE A 100 5.68 9.51 -9.73
CA PHE A 100 4.70 8.85 -10.59
C PHE A 100 5.00 8.98 -12.09
N ASP A 101 5.67 10.03 -12.51
CA ASP A 101 6.19 10.21 -13.87
C ASP A 101 7.28 9.19 -14.22
N GLU A 102 8.04 8.73 -13.21
CA GLU A 102 9.09 7.70 -13.37
C GLU A 102 8.54 6.26 -13.45
N LEU A 103 7.27 6.03 -13.10
CA LEU A 103 6.64 4.70 -13.19
C LEU A 103 6.61 4.17 -14.64
N PRO A 104 6.58 2.85 -14.85
CA PRO A 104 6.54 2.29 -16.20
C PRO A 104 5.20 2.59 -16.88
N SER A 105 5.20 2.63 -18.21
CA SER A 105 3.98 2.74 -19.02
C SER A 105 3.22 1.42 -19.13
N THR A 106 3.83 0.30 -18.71
CA THR A 106 3.20 -1.01 -18.69
C THR A 106 3.59 -1.81 -17.46
N VAL A 107 2.69 -2.64 -16.95
CA VAL A 107 2.99 -3.60 -15.88
C VAL A 107 2.47 -4.99 -16.26
N LYS A 108 3.27 -6.03 -16.00
CA LYS A 108 2.91 -7.41 -16.35
C LYS A 108 2.60 -8.21 -15.09
N THR A 109 1.42 -8.82 -15.05
CA THR A 109 1.00 -9.77 -14.02
C THR A 109 1.16 -11.21 -14.54
N ASN A 110 0.58 -12.19 -13.84
CA ASN A 110 0.49 -13.55 -14.37
C ASN A 110 -0.56 -13.69 -15.45
N SER A 111 -1.62 -12.90 -15.36
CA SER A 111 -2.83 -13.07 -16.16
C SER A 111 -2.78 -12.19 -17.40
N ALA A 112 -2.18 -10.99 -17.32
CA ALA A 112 -2.15 -10.05 -18.41
C ALA A 112 -0.99 -9.04 -18.35
N CYS A 113 -0.85 -8.27 -19.43
CA CYS A 113 0.00 -7.09 -19.50
C CYS A 113 -0.90 -5.86 -19.57
N TYR A 114 -0.61 -4.89 -18.71
CA TYR A 114 -1.46 -3.75 -18.41
C TYR A 114 -0.78 -2.49 -18.93
N ASN A 115 -1.46 -1.70 -19.74
CA ASN A 115 -1.02 -0.34 -20.06
C ASN A 115 -1.41 0.61 -18.93
N ILE A 116 -0.48 1.46 -18.51
CA ILE A 116 -0.67 2.43 -17.42
C ILE A 116 -0.95 3.79 -18.03
N LEU A 117 -2.19 4.24 -17.92
CA LEU A 117 -2.58 5.60 -18.25
C LEU A 117 -2.37 6.49 -17.03
N LYS A 118 -1.46 7.45 -17.17
CA LYS A 118 -1.15 8.41 -16.10
C LYS A 118 -1.99 9.66 -16.30
N HIS A 119 -2.86 9.95 -15.34
CA HIS A 119 -3.63 11.19 -15.33
C HIS A 119 -2.87 12.31 -14.62
N ALA A 120 -3.34 13.55 -14.80
CA ALA A 120 -2.83 14.69 -14.07
C ALA A 120 -2.87 14.43 -12.56
N GLN A 121 -1.74 14.66 -11.89
CA GLN A 121 -1.64 14.47 -10.45
C GLN A 121 -2.44 15.55 -9.73
N ARG A 122 -3.29 15.13 -8.78
CA ARG A 122 -3.87 16.04 -7.80
C ARG A 122 -2.88 16.18 -6.65
N VAL A 123 -2.51 17.42 -6.31
CA VAL A 123 -1.54 17.72 -5.25
C VAL A 123 -2.22 18.59 -4.20
N GLY A 124 -2.07 18.26 -2.92
CA GLY A 124 -2.67 19.05 -1.85
C GLY A 124 -2.22 18.62 -0.45
N PHE A 125 -2.88 19.21 0.54
CA PHE A 125 -2.71 18.90 1.95
C PHE A 125 -3.96 18.14 2.39
N LEU A 126 -3.81 17.02 3.09
CA LEU A 126 -4.93 16.40 3.79
C LEU A 126 -4.78 16.60 5.28
N LYS A 127 -5.89 16.96 5.91
CA LYS A 127 -6.05 16.93 7.36
C LYS A 127 -7.08 15.85 7.70
N ASP A 128 -6.82 15.14 8.80
CA ASP A 128 -7.78 14.22 9.44
C ASP A 128 -8.88 14.99 10.22
N SER A 129 -8.77 16.31 10.30
CA SER A 129 -9.79 17.20 10.85
C SER A 129 -10.89 17.50 9.82
N PRO A 130 -12.10 17.94 10.24
CA PRO A 130 -13.11 18.48 9.33
C PRO A 130 -12.51 19.56 8.41
N VAL A 131 -13.13 19.73 7.24
CA VAL A 131 -12.74 20.70 6.21
C VAL A 131 -12.49 22.07 6.86
N LEU A 132 -11.27 22.58 6.71
CA LEU A 132 -10.86 23.89 7.24
C LEU A 132 -10.55 24.80 6.06
N GLY A 133 -11.52 25.61 5.65
CA GLY A 133 -11.38 26.55 4.54
C GLY A 133 -11.16 25.83 3.20
N GLU A 134 -10.06 26.14 2.51
CA GLU A 134 -9.72 25.61 1.19
C GLU A 134 -9.10 24.20 1.20
N TYR A 135 -8.84 23.64 2.39
CA TYR A 135 -8.22 22.32 2.51
C TYR A 135 -9.27 21.21 2.61
N GLU A 136 -9.29 20.34 1.61
CA GLU A 136 -10.11 19.13 1.65
C GLU A 136 -9.60 18.14 2.70
N ASN A 137 -10.54 17.41 3.31
CA ASN A 137 -10.20 16.24 4.12
C ASN A 137 -10.00 15.01 3.22
N LEU A 138 -9.39 13.95 3.77
CA LEU A 138 -9.12 12.71 3.02
C LEU A 138 -10.39 12.11 2.40
N GLU A 139 -11.53 12.22 3.09
CA GLU A 139 -12.81 11.73 2.58
C GLU A 139 -13.24 12.45 1.30
N ASN A 140 -13.15 13.78 1.25
CA ASN A 140 -13.50 14.59 0.08
C ASN A 140 -12.56 14.32 -1.09
N THR A 141 -11.26 14.28 -0.83
CA THR A 141 -10.27 14.04 -1.87
C THR A 141 -10.41 12.64 -2.48
N LEU A 142 -10.79 11.63 -1.70
CA LEU A 142 -11.08 10.29 -2.18
C LEU A 142 -12.48 10.13 -2.80
N GLN A 143 -13.35 11.16 -2.82
CA GLN A 143 -14.61 11.10 -3.57
C GLN A 143 -14.38 10.92 -5.08
N CYS A 144 -13.21 11.26 -5.60
CA CYS A 144 -12.85 10.95 -7.00
C CYS A 144 -12.90 9.44 -7.29
N LEU A 145 -12.66 8.58 -6.28
CA LEU A 145 -12.84 7.12 -6.38
C LEU A 145 -14.32 6.69 -6.50
N ARG A 146 -15.27 7.63 -6.40
CA ARG A 146 -16.70 7.39 -6.60
C ARG A 146 -17.20 7.84 -7.97
N ALA A 147 -16.61 8.88 -8.53
CA ALA A 147 -17.12 9.57 -9.71
C ALA A 147 -16.28 9.29 -10.97
N ASP A 148 -14.96 9.38 -10.84
CA ASP A 148 -14.05 9.46 -11.99
C ASP A 148 -13.31 8.14 -12.19
N VAL A 149 -12.85 7.53 -11.08
CA VAL A 149 -12.02 6.32 -11.10
C VAL A 149 -12.40 5.36 -9.97
N SER A 150 -11.86 4.13 -9.95
CA SER A 150 -11.99 3.19 -8.83
C SER A 150 -10.69 3.02 -8.07
N ASP A 151 -9.57 3.45 -8.64
CA ASP A 151 -8.24 3.17 -8.12
C ASP A 151 -7.35 4.41 -8.25
N ALA A 152 -6.44 4.59 -7.29
CA ALA A 152 -5.42 5.62 -7.35
C ALA A 152 -4.17 5.19 -6.57
N LEU A 153 -3.03 5.78 -6.92
CA LEU A 153 -1.86 5.73 -6.05
C LEU A 153 -1.85 6.98 -5.19
N LEU A 154 -1.44 6.83 -3.94
CA LEU A 154 -1.39 7.91 -2.97
C LEU A 154 0.03 8.01 -2.44
N LEU A 155 0.70 9.13 -2.73
CA LEU A 155 2.06 9.42 -2.26
C LEU A 155 2.00 10.49 -1.18
N CYS A 156 2.56 10.16 -0.01
CA CYS A 156 2.69 11.03 1.14
C CYS A 156 4.14 11.06 1.62
N GLY A 157 4.84 12.18 1.38
CA GLY A 157 6.30 12.22 1.53
C GLY A 157 6.98 11.18 0.62
N THR A 158 7.68 10.21 1.21
CA THR A 158 8.33 9.08 0.51
C THR A 158 7.50 7.79 0.54
N THR A 159 6.35 7.80 1.21
CA THR A 159 5.47 6.64 1.35
C THR A 159 4.43 6.64 0.24
N CYS A 160 4.40 5.59 -0.58
CA CYS A 160 3.33 5.37 -1.55
C CYS A 160 2.47 4.17 -1.16
N ILE A 161 1.16 4.31 -1.29
CA ILE A 161 0.18 3.23 -1.12
C ILE A 161 -0.75 3.20 -2.34
N ALA A 162 -1.50 2.10 -2.48
CA ALA A 162 -2.63 2.05 -3.40
C ALA A 162 -3.92 2.25 -2.61
N VAL A 163 -4.86 3.01 -3.16
CA VAL A 163 -6.23 3.15 -2.65
C VAL A 163 -7.19 2.73 -3.75
N PHE A 164 -8.27 2.06 -3.36
CA PHE A 164 -9.21 1.49 -4.31
C PHE A 164 -10.64 1.49 -3.77
N ARG A 165 -11.59 1.30 -4.69
CA ARG A 165 -12.98 0.98 -4.41
C ARG A 165 -13.29 -0.38 -5.04
N ASP A 166 -13.58 -1.35 -4.20
CA ASP A 166 -13.87 -2.70 -4.68
C ASP A 166 -15.22 -2.77 -5.42
N ARG A 167 -15.49 -3.91 -6.05
CA ARG A 167 -16.73 -4.13 -6.83
C ARG A 167 -18.00 -4.12 -5.97
N SER A 168 -17.87 -4.31 -4.65
CA SER A 168 -18.99 -4.16 -3.70
C SER A 168 -19.18 -2.71 -3.24
N GLY A 169 -18.34 -1.79 -3.72
CA GLY A 169 -18.41 -0.37 -3.42
C GLY A 169 -17.68 0.05 -2.16
N ARG A 170 -16.95 -0.87 -1.49
CA ARG A 170 -16.17 -0.57 -0.27
C ARG A 170 -14.84 0.07 -0.64
N PHE A 171 -14.32 0.91 0.24
CA PHE A 171 -13.04 1.56 0.06
C PHE A 171 -11.95 0.76 0.74
N GLY A 172 -10.82 0.60 0.06
CA GLY A 172 -9.68 -0.07 0.64
C GLY A 172 -8.37 0.57 0.28
N TYR A 173 -7.32 0.08 0.93
CA TYR A 173 -5.96 0.46 0.63
C TYR A 173 -5.02 -0.73 0.77
N PHE A 174 -3.92 -0.67 0.02
CA PHE A 174 -2.78 -1.54 0.15
C PHE A 174 -1.53 -0.73 0.49
N ASP A 175 -0.86 -1.13 1.56
CA ASP A 175 0.36 -0.49 2.05
C ASP A 175 1.49 -1.52 2.19
N SER A 176 2.57 -1.34 1.44
CA SER A 176 3.74 -2.25 1.44
C SER A 176 4.76 -1.98 2.55
N HIS A 177 4.53 -0.99 3.41
CA HIS A 177 5.40 -0.65 4.53
C HIS A 177 5.02 -1.43 5.80
N CYS A 178 5.92 -1.40 6.79
CA CYS A 178 5.63 -1.90 8.14
C CYS A 178 4.46 -1.13 8.77
N ARG A 179 3.45 -1.88 9.22
CA ARG A 179 2.23 -1.35 9.85
C ARG A 179 1.80 -2.22 11.01
N SER A 180 1.31 -1.57 12.07
CA SER A 180 0.62 -2.25 13.17
C SER A 180 -0.69 -2.88 12.71
N ALA A 181 -1.29 -3.72 13.57
CA ALA A 181 -2.64 -4.25 13.35
C ALA A 181 -3.69 -3.14 13.12
N TYR A 182 -3.47 -1.95 13.68
CA TYR A 182 -4.34 -0.78 13.50
C TYR A 182 -4.06 0.00 12.21
N GLY A 183 -3.01 -0.36 11.45
CA GLY A 183 -2.60 0.33 10.24
C GLY A 183 -1.72 1.56 10.52
N MET A 184 -1.16 1.68 11.72
CA MET A 184 -0.25 2.76 12.07
C MET A 184 1.18 2.42 11.60
N PRO A 185 2.00 3.41 11.20
CA PRO A 185 3.41 3.18 10.95
C PRO A 185 4.10 2.54 12.16
N GLU A 186 4.83 1.45 11.92
CA GLU A 186 5.69 0.84 12.93
C GLU A 186 7.14 0.82 12.44
N GLU A 187 8.07 0.94 13.39
CA GLU A 187 9.50 0.89 13.06
C GLU A 187 9.90 -0.50 12.58
N GLU A 188 10.82 -0.51 11.63
CA GLU A 188 11.32 -1.68 10.90
C GLU A 188 11.91 -2.78 11.80
N SER A 189 12.30 -2.42 13.03
CA SER A 189 12.92 -3.29 14.03
C SER A 189 11.97 -4.23 14.77
N THR A 190 10.65 -4.05 14.65
CA THR A 190 9.69 -4.68 15.58
C THR A 190 8.81 -5.76 14.94
N VAL A 191 8.74 -5.87 13.61
CA VAL A 191 7.72 -6.72 12.95
C VAL A 191 8.26 -7.46 11.72
N ASN A 192 7.94 -8.75 11.64
CA ASN A 192 8.33 -9.63 10.53
C ASN A 192 7.28 -9.68 9.39
N ASN A 193 6.06 -9.20 9.61
CA ASN A 193 4.92 -9.27 8.68
C ASN A 193 4.42 -7.86 8.37
N ALA A 194 4.38 -7.45 7.10
CA ALA A 194 3.69 -6.21 6.72
C ALA A 194 3.50 -6.09 5.21
N GLY A 195 2.52 -5.30 4.76
CA GLY A 195 1.86 -5.53 3.48
C GLY A 195 0.39 -5.68 3.80
N LEU A 196 -0.26 -4.56 4.11
CA LEU A 196 -1.59 -4.53 4.71
C LEU A 196 -2.61 -4.13 3.65
N LEU A 197 -3.50 -5.06 3.34
CA LEU A 197 -4.72 -4.79 2.61
C LEU A 197 -5.86 -4.60 3.60
N LYS A 198 -6.49 -3.43 3.63
CA LYS A 198 -7.70 -3.18 4.42
C LYS A 198 -8.85 -2.71 3.54
N SER A 199 -10.07 -3.18 3.81
CA SER A 199 -11.30 -2.71 3.18
C SER A 199 -12.33 -2.29 4.23
N HIS A 200 -12.98 -1.15 3.98
CA HIS A 200 -13.89 -0.43 4.86
C HIS A 200 -15.15 -0.03 4.10
N ASN A 201 -16.30 -0.07 4.77
CA ASN A 201 -17.57 0.42 4.20
C ASN A 201 -17.63 1.95 4.07
N SER A 202 -16.68 2.69 4.67
CA SER A 202 -16.62 4.16 4.64
C SER A 202 -15.19 4.66 4.48
N VAL A 203 -15.02 5.74 3.70
CA VAL A 203 -13.73 6.39 3.43
C VAL A 203 -13.13 7.00 4.70
N SER A 204 -13.96 7.56 5.59
CA SER A 204 -13.56 8.18 6.86
C SER A 204 -12.85 7.24 7.85
N LYS A 205 -12.82 5.93 7.56
CA LYS A 205 -12.10 4.93 8.36
C LYS A 205 -10.68 4.66 7.85
N ILE A 206 -10.31 5.20 6.69
CA ILE A 206 -8.94 5.22 6.18
C ILE A 206 -8.27 6.45 6.81
N ARG A 207 -7.17 6.27 7.56
CA ARG A 207 -6.46 7.38 8.24
C ARG A 207 -5.08 7.59 7.62
N PHE A 208 -4.77 8.82 7.23
CA PHE A 208 -3.42 9.26 6.85
C PHE A 208 -3.14 10.65 7.42
N ASN A 209 -1.90 10.89 7.86
CA ASN A 209 -1.40 12.22 8.19
C ASN A 209 -0.39 12.66 7.11
N ASN A 210 -0.42 13.94 6.72
CA ASN A 210 0.56 14.72 5.94
C ASN A 210 0.16 15.08 4.48
N HIS A 211 1.12 15.54 3.65
CA HIS A 211 0.91 16.11 2.31
C HIS A 211 0.74 15.02 1.26
N LEU A 212 -0.26 15.12 0.36
CA LEU A 212 -0.60 14.03 -0.55
C LEU A 212 -0.56 14.41 -2.04
N ARG A 213 -0.05 13.48 -2.84
CA ARG A 213 -0.10 13.47 -4.31
C ARG A 213 -0.87 12.24 -4.78
N LEU A 214 -1.84 12.45 -5.66
CA LEU A 214 -2.78 11.44 -6.17
C LEU A 214 -2.80 11.42 -7.71
N PRO A 215 -2.17 10.45 -8.36
CA PRO A 215 -2.47 10.06 -9.74
C PRO A 215 -3.69 9.14 -9.75
N LEU A 216 -4.65 9.48 -10.61
CA LEU A 216 -5.86 8.68 -10.84
C LEU A 216 -5.58 7.58 -11.87
N ILE A 217 -6.20 6.41 -11.69
CA ILE A 217 -6.13 5.26 -12.61
C ILE A 217 -7.56 4.80 -12.93
N GLU A 218 -8.00 4.85 -14.19
CA GLU A 218 -9.37 4.51 -14.56
C GLU A 218 -9.73 3.00 -14.38
N PRO A 219 -10.93 2.67 -13.83
CA PRO A 219 -11.42 1.32 -13.54
C PRO A 219 -11.44 0.37 -14.74
N ARG A 220 -11.51 0.92 -15.96
CA ARG A 220 -11.79 0.19 -17.19
C ARG A 220 -10.74 0.37 -18.27
N GLN A 221 -9.67 1.12 -18.02
CA GLN A 221 -8.63 1.37 -19.01
C GLN A 221 -7.24 0.94 -18.53
N ILE A 222 -7.20 -0.30 -18.05
CA ILE A 222 -6.10 -1.17 -18.40
C ILE A 222 -6.43 -1.65 -19.81
N MET A 223 -5.77 -1.07 -20.81
CA MET A 223 -6.14 -1.31 -22.20
C MET A 223 -5.86 -2.77 -22.59
N ILE A 224 -6.91 -3.61 -22.56
CA ILE A 224 -6.95 -4.95 -23.14
C ILE A 224 -6.93 -4.76 -24.65
N LYS A 225 -5.76 -4.97 -25.26
CA LYS A 225 -5.70 -5.46 -26.64
C LYS A 225 -5.12 -6.86 -26.58
N PRO A 226 -5.87 -7.90 -26.98
CA PRO A 226 -5.25 -9.15 -27.37
C PRO A 226 -4.25 -8.81 -28.49
N THR A 227 -3.05 -9.35 -28.37
CA THR A 227 -2.25 -9.61 -29.57
C THR A 227 -2.67 -10.97 -30.08
#